data_AF-A0A8J6P727-F1
#
_entry.id   AF-A0A8J6P727-F1
#
_cell.length_a   1.000
_cell.length_b   1.000
_cell.length_c   1.000
_cell.angle_alpha   90.00
_cell.angle_beta   90.00
_cell.angle_gamma   90.00
#
_symmetry.space_group_name_H-M   'P 1'
#
loop_
_entity.id
_entity.type
_entity.pdbx_description
1 polymer ?
#
loop_
_entity_poly.entity_id
_entity_poly.type
_entity_poly.pdbx_seq_one_letter_code
_entity_poly.pdbx_strand_id
1 'polypeptide(L)'
;MKHIQFIYLLLTGVAVTSCGDPATKGKQPVSTIAIASLSANDILDATKVNLFLKSNPSSSSREGNDFFMKGIDAYKNKKLLDSARYYFEHSLQQQPTSNAYYELGNVYKELKSYDKALASYKLAERMEYAPFSNILYQMAGTFALKGDLEMAARHIEYALQAGFTDLNKMNTDKDLDSLKKNREYLFNDAIKNGTRGMSNPETLFWLQFKKQFPLPAYPVTLKGDIDQEKLAGFISYDFERFIPEMRNARFSRDVGQSYYYAYTIGENENCTALLYAEVSHYVGDFMPKKFILASFDSKGKLIDKKRIEQFGLVEDELVDLQLGKPFEFTAKLYEMEYEKPLEEDGYWDNKIKNKKLLAVYRYKIDNKGKISFNQESKTDLAVK
;
A
#
# COMPACT_ATOMS: atom_id res chain seq x y z
N MET A 1 -69.60 30.83 -36.61
CA MET A 1 -69.56 32.27 -36.29
C MET A 1 -69.75 32.46 -34.79
N LYS A 2 -68.86 33.24 -34.16
CA LYS A 2 -68.93 34.10 -32.94
C LYS A 2 -69.79 33.66 -31.72
N HIS A 3 -69.13 33.45 -30.56
CA HIS A 3 -69.01 34.30 -29.34
C HIS A 3 -70.27 34.28 -28.43
N ILE A 4 -70.20 34.18 -27.10
CA ILE A 4 -69.66 35.13 -26.10
C ILE A 4 -69.50 34.39 -24.73
N GLN A 5 -68.48 34.72 -23.94
CA GLN A 5 -68.25 34.23 -22.57
C GLN A 5 -68.65 35.24 -21.49
N PHE A 6 -69.08 34.71 -20.34
CA PHE A 6 -69.64 35.38 -19.17
C PHE A 6 -68.60 36.07 -18.26
N ILE A 7 -69.02 37.19 -17.66
CA ILE A 7 -68.36 37.87 -16.53
C ILE A 7 -69.30 37.75 -15.32
N TYR A 8 -68.78 37.33 -14.17
CA TYR A 8 -69.36 37.68 -12.87
C TYR A 8 -68.25 38.04 -11.88
N LEU A 9 -68.53 39.12 -11.16
CA LEU A 9 -67.63 39.90 -10.33
C LEU A 9 -68.10 39.73 -8.88
N LEU A 10 -67.21 39.39 -7.94
CA LEU A 10 -67.57 39.39 -6.52
C LEU A 10 -66.38 39.66 -5.58
N LEU A 11 -66.57 40.79 -4.88
CA LEU A 11 -66.09 41.30 -3.58
C LEU A 11 -64.67 41.01 -3.05
N THR A 12 -64.04 42.14 -2.76
CA THR A 12 -62.83 42.41 -1.98
C THR A 12 -63.00 42.21 -0.47
N GLY A 13 -62.02 41.56 0.17
CA GLY A 13 -61.81 41.52 1.62
C GLY A 13 -60.35 41.82 1.96
N VAL A 14 -60.16 42.68 2.97
CA VAL A 14 -58.96 43.45 3.33
C VAL A 14 -57.76 42.59 3.76
N ALA A 15 -56.57 42.91 3.25
CA ALA A 15 -55.29 42.39 3.75
C ALA A 15 -54.68 43.37 4.78
N VAL A 16 -54.40 42.87 5.98
CA VAL A 16 -53.70 43.60 7.04
C VAL A 16 -52.20 43.55 6.73
N THR A 17 -51.60 44.72 6.52
CA THR A 17 -50.14 44.87 6.37
C THR A 17 -49.46 44.77 7.74
N SER A 18 -48.72 43.69 7.97
CA SER A 18 -47.71 43.62 9.02
C SER A 18 -46.34 43.86 8.37
N CYS A 19 -45.73 45.01 8.69
CA CYS A 19 -44.34 45.31 8.34
C CYS A 19 -43.42 44.42 9.18
N GLY A 20 -43.03 43.27 8.62
CA GLY A 20 -41.82 42.56 9.02
C GLY A 20 -40.85 42.63 7.86
N ASP A 21 -39.72 43.31 8.05
CA ASP A 21 -38.63 43.33 7.07
C ASP A 21 -38.24 41.89 6.69
N PRO A 22 -38.01 41.58 5.41
CA PRO A 22 -37.50 40.27 5.03
C PRO A 22 -36.13 40.12 5.67
N ALA A 23 -35.98 39.10 6.52
CA ALA A 23 -34.72 38.74 7.14
C ALA A 23 -33.61 38.78 6.07
N THR A 24 -32.64 39.68 6.27
CA THR A 24 -31.42 39.69 5.47
C THR A 24 -30.83 38.29 5.59
N LYS A 25 -30.69 37.59 4.46
CA LYS A 25 -29.87 36.38 4.38
C LYS A 25 -28.43 36.82 4.63
N GLY A 26 -28.08 36.99 5.89
CA GLY A 26 -26.70 37.08 6.33
C GLY A 26 -26.03 35.80 5.89
N LYS A 27 -25.23 35.89 4.82
CA LYS A 27 -24.10 34.99 4.65
C LYS A 27 -23.20 35.27 5.85
N GLN A 28 -23.44 34.60 6.97
CA GLN A 28 -22.37 34.47 7.94
C GLN A 28 -21.23 33.79 7.17
N PRO A 29 -20.04 34.41 7.08
CA PRO A 29 -18.90 33.68 6.57
C PRO A 29 -18.74 32.50 7.51
N VAL A 30 -18.95 31.28 7.00
CA VAL A 30 -18.50 30.09 7.71
C VAL A 30 -17.00 30.28 7.82
N SER A 31 -16.54 30.70 9.00
CA SER A 31 -15.14 30.75 9.35
C SER A 31 -14.59 29.34 9.14
N THR A 32 -14.01 29.06 7.98
CA THR A 32 -13.20 27.88 7.76
C THR A 32 -12.01 28.00 8.70
N ILE A 33 -12.09 27.33 9.85
CA ILE A 33 -10.99 27.20 10.78
C ILE A 33 -9.89 26.45 10.04
N ALA A 34 -8.87 27.18 9.58
CA ALA A 34 -7.67 26.59 9.01
C ALA A 34 -6.86 25.95 10.13
N ILE A 35 -6.46 24.68 9.95
CA ILE A 35 -5.61 23.97 10.89
C ILE A 35 -4.21 23.87 10.29
N ALA A 36 -3.27 24.60 10.89
CA ALA A 36 -1.89 24.65 10.42
C ALA A 36 -1.04 23.44 10.85
N SER A 37 -1.41 22.75 11.93
CA SER A 37 -0.71 21.56 12.43
C SER A 37 -1.67 20.63 13.17
N LEU A 38 -1.35 19.34 13.21
CA LEU A 38 -2.06 18.34 14.02
C LEU A 38 -1.20 18.00 15.25
N SER A 39 -1.81 17.96 16.44
CA SER A 39 -1.18 17.34 17.62
C SER A 39 -1.46 15.84 17.66
N ALA A 40 -0.77 15.11 18.54
CA ALA A 40 -0.98 13.66 18.71
C ALA A 40 -2.42 13.30 19.14
N ASN A 41 -3.13 14.23 19.77
CA ASN A 41 -4.53 14.03 20.15
C ASN A 41 -5.50 14.32 18.98
N ASP A 42 -5.07 15.04 17.95
CA ASP A 42 -5.91 15.45 16.82
C ASP A 42 -5.91 14.41 15.70
N ILE A 43 -4.86 13.58 15.59
CA ILE A 43 -4.70 12.62 14.49
C ILE A 43 -5.84 11.60 14.39
N LEU A 44 -6.58 11.33 15.48
CA LEU A 44 -7.74 10.42 15.45
C LEU A 44 -9.09 11.15 15.31
N ASP A 45 -9.09 12.49 15.30
CA ASP A 45 -10.27 13.31 15.04
C ASP A 45 -10.40 13.56 13.54
N ALA A 46 -11.29 12.81 12.90
CA ALA A 46 -11.50 12.90 11.46
C ALA A 46 -11.92 14.30 10.97
N THR A 47 -12.56 15.11 11.81
CA THR A 47 -12.93 16.48 11.44
C THR A 47 -11.67 17.33 11.35
N LYS A 48 -10.79 17.25 12.36
CA LYS A 48 -9.53 18.01 12.38
C LYS A 48 -8.57 17.55 11.29
N VAL A 49 -8.45 16.24 11.07
CA VAL A 49 -7.62 15.69 9.98
C VAL A 49 -8.09 16.21 8.63
N ASN A 50 -9.40 16.20 8.35
CA ASN A 50 -9.94 16.72 7.09
C ASN A 50 -9.72 18.23 6.94
N LEU A 51 -9.89 19.01 8.00
CA LEU A 51 -9.59 20.45 7.99
C LEU A 51 -8.10 20.72 7.74
N PHE A 52 -7.20 19.94 8.34
CA PHE A 52 -5.76 20.02 8.09
C PHE A 52 -5.41 19.72 6.63
N LEU A 53 -5.92 18.62 6.07
CA LEU A 53 -5.67 18.22 4.68
C LEU A 53 -6.18 19.27 3.68
N LYS A 54 -7.36 19.86 3.94
CA LYS A 54 -7.88 20.97 3.12
C LYS A 54 -7.02 22.24 3.20
N SER A 55 -6.39 22.47 4.35
CA SER A 55 -5.51 23.63 4.57
C SER A 55 -4.11 23.41 3.97
N ASN A 56 -3.70 22.17 3.75
CA ASN A 56 -2.35 21.78 3.30
C ASN A 56 -2.39 20.78 2.12
N PRO A 57 -2.95 21.15 0.96
CA PRO A 57 -3.27 20.22 -0.14
C PRO A 57 -2.04 19.60 -0.87
N SER A 58 -0.82 20.02 -0.55
CA SER A 58 0.41 19.65 -1.30
C SER A 58 1.52 19.07 -0.45
N SER A 59 1.21 18.45 0.68
CA SER A 59 2.22 18.00 1.66
C SER A 59 2.80 16.61 1.33
N SER A 60 3.54 16.47 0.22
CA SER A 60 4.58 15.43 0.24
C SER A 60 5.67 15.90 1.21
N SER A 61 5.69 15.33 2.42
CA SER A 61 6.68 15.65 3.44
C SER A 61 7.70 14.51 3.52
N ARG A 62 8.95 14.81 3.13
CA ARG A 62 10.09 13.88 3.32
C ARG A 62 10.17 13.44 4.78
N GLU A 63 9.92 14.34 5.72
CA GLU A 63 9.89 14.06 7.16
C GLU A 63 8.74 13.11 7.53
N GLY A 64 7.53 13.32 6.99
CA GLY A 64 6.40 12.43 7.21
C GLY A 64 6.65 11.00 6.71
N ASN A 65 7.32 10.87 5.56
CA ASN A 65 7.75 9.59 5.00
C ASN A 65 8.86 8.94 5.84
N ASP A 66 9.85 9.70 6.31
CA ASP A 66 10.91 9.18 7.20
C ASP A 66 10.32 8.61 8.50
N PHE A 67 9.42 9.36 9.14
CA PHE A 67 8.69 8.89 10.31
C PHE A 67 7.88 7.63 10.01
N PHE A 68 7.17 7.57 8.87
CA PHE A 68 6.42 6.39 8.48
C PHE A 68 7.33 5.16 8.38
N MET A 69 8.48 5.29 7.70
CA MET A 69 9.42 4.18 7.52
C MET A 69 10.06 3.73 8.85
N LYS A 70 10.43 4.67 9.73
CA LYS A 70 10.86 4.35 11.10
C LYS A 70 9.79 3.60 11.89
N GLY A 71 8.51 3.96 11.70
CA GLY A 71 7.37 3.24 12.27
C GLY A 71 7.26 1.82 11.76
N ILE A 72 7.38 1.61 10.45
CA ILE A 72 7.35 0.27 9.82
C ILE A 72 8.45 -0.62 10.39
N ASP A 73 9.68 -0.13 10.48
CA ASP A 73 10.79 -0.91 11.01
C ASP A 73 10.64 -1.21 12.51
N ALA A 74 10.31 -0.20 13.31
CA ALA A 74 10.03 -0.40 14.73
C ALA A 74 8.95 -1.48 14.93
N TYR A 75 7.92 -1.49 14.08
CA TYR A 75 6.81 -2.43 14.20
C TYR A 75 7.08 -3.82 13.62
N LYS A 76 7.41 -3.90 12.33
CA LYS A 76 7.48 -5.17 11.58
C LYS A 76 8.73 -5.95 11.93
N ASN A 77 9.82 -5.24 12.23
CA ASN A 77 11.13 -5.82 12.38
C ASN A 77 11.57 -5.89 13.85
N LYS A 78 11.59 -4.75 14.54
CA LYS A 78 12.13 -4.65 15.91
C LYS A 78 11.10 -5.03 16.98
N LYS A 79 9.82 -5.07 16.63
CA LYS A 79 8.69 -5.36 17.54
C LYS A 79 8.62 -4.39 18.73
N LEU A 80 9.06 -3.15 18.53
CA LEU A 80 9.04 -2.07 19.52
C LEU A 80 7.76 -1.24 19.37
N LEU A 81 6.67 -1.70 19.99
CA LEU A 81 5.33 -1.12 19.79
C LEU A 81 5.21 0.34 20.20
N ASP A 82 5.84 0.76 21.30
CA ASP A 82 5.80 2.18 21.72
C ASP A 82 6.56 3.09 20.75
N SER A 83 7.72 2.64 20.24
CA SER A 83 8.48 3.38 19.22
C SER A 83 7.71 3.43 17.90
N ALA A 84 7.09 2.32 17.49
CA ALA A 84 6.25 2.28 16.30
C ALA A 84 5.08 3.25 16.40
N ARG A 85 4.37 3.25 17.53
CA ARG A 85 3.29 4.21 17.82
C ARG A 85 3.82 5.64 17.68
N TYR A 86 4.91 5.97 18.37
CA TYR A 86 5.51 7.30 18.33
C TYR A 86 5.80 7.75 16.90
N TYR A 87 6.47 6.90 16.11
CA TYR A 87 6.83 7.24 14.73
C TYR A 87 5.63 7.37 13.80
N PHE A 88 4.63 6.47 13.89
CA PHE A 88 3.42 6.62 13.07
C PHE A 88 2.59 7.84 13.46
N GLU A 89 2.48 8.16 14.75
CA GLU A 89 1.81 9.38 15.21
C GLU A 89 2.51 10.64 14.66
N HIS A 90 3.85 10.70 14.69
CA HIS A 90 4.60 11.82 14.13
C HIS A 90 4.49 11.89 12.60
N SER A 91 4.50 10.74 11.93
CA SER A 91 4.24 10.67 10.48
C SER A 91 2.90 11.32 10.14
N LEU A 92 1.83 10.98 10.87
CA LEU A 92 0.49 11.51 10.64
C LEU A 92 0.34 13.00 11.01
N GLN A 93 1.15 13.51 11.94
CA GLN A 93 1.20 14.94 12.24
C GLN A 93 1.79 15.75 11.08
N GLN A 94 2.79 15.20 10.39
CA GLN A 94 3.40 15.83 9.21
C GLN A 94 2.55 15.63 7.96
N GLN A 95 2.12 14.39 7.74
CA GLN A 95 1.37 13.98 6.57
C GLN A 95 0.40 12.84 6.92
N PRO A 96 -0.90 13.15 7.11
CA PRO A 96 -1.91 12.12 7.20
C PRO A 96 -1.95 11.28 5.92
N THR A 97 -1.77 9.98 6.04
CA THR A 97 -1.90 9.03 4.91
C THR A 97 -2.70 7.81 5.32
N SER A 98 -3.36 7.21 4.35
CA SER A 98 -4.15 5.99 4.55
C SER A 98 -3.30 4.82 5.06
N ASN A 99 -2.07 4.67 4.54
CA ASN A 99 -1.10 3.67 4.98
C ASN A 99 -0.65 3.85 6.44
N ALA A 100 -0.34 5.09 6.84
CA ALA A 100 0.06 5.38 8.22
C ALA A 100 -1.07 5.12 9.22
N TYR A 101 -2.32 5.45 8.87
CA TYR A 101 -3.48 5.11 9.70
C TYR A 101 -3.71 3.60 9.81
N TYR A 102 -3.56 2.85 8.71
CA TYR A 102 -3.69 1.39 8.74
C TYR A 102 -2.66 0.75 9.67
N GLU A 103 -1.39 1.14 9.56
CA GLU A 103 -0.32 0.57 10.38
C GLU A 103 -0.38 1.05 11.83
N LEU A 104 -0.78 2.30 12.10
CA LEU A 104 -1.06 2.76 13.45
C LEU A 104 -2.21 1.97 14.08
N GLY A 105 -3.25 1.64 13.31
CA GLY A 105 -4.32 0.75 13.75
C GLY A 105 -3.80 -0.62 14.20
N ASN A 106 -2.90 -1.21 13.42
CA ASN A 106 -2.25 -2.48 13.76
C ASN A 106 -1.44 -2.38 15.07
N VAL A 107 -0.68 -1.30 15.23
CA VAL A 107 0.10 -1.04 16.45
C VAL A 107 -0.82 -0.86 17.67
N TYR A 108 -1.88 -0.07 17.56
CA TYR A 108 -2.83 0.10 18.66
C TYR A 108 -3.57 -1.19 19.01
N LYS A 109 -3.85 -2.05 18.02
CA LYS A 109 -4.45 -3.37 18.25
C LYS A 109 -3.52 -4.24 19.11
N GLU A 110 -2.23 -4.31 18.77
CA GLU A 110 -1.24 -5.07 19.55
C GLU A 110 -1.00 -4.46 20.94
N LEU A 111 -1.10 -3.13 21.08
CA LEU A 111 -1.10 -2.42 22.36
C LEU A 111 -2.42 -2.57 23.15
N LYS A 112 -3.38 -3.36 22.66
CA LYS A 112 -4.72 -3.58 23.25
C LYS A 112 -5.56 -2.31 23.38
N SER A 113 -5.21 -1.25 22.66
CA SER A 113 -5.96 0.00 22.57
C SER A 113 -7.02 -0.10 21.47
N TYR A 114 -7.97 -1.04 21.63
CA TYR A 114 -8.89 -1.46 20.56
C TYR A 114 -9.74 -0.32 19.98
N ASP A 115 -10.18 0.63 20.81
CA ASP A 115 -10.95 1.78 20.32
C ASP A 115 -10.12 2.70 19.43
N LYS A 116 -8.85 2.93 19.78
CA LYS A 116 -7.92 3.70 18.95
C LYS A 116 -7.57 2.97 17.66
N ALA A 117 -7.42 1.63 17.73
CA ALA A 117 -7.21 0.81 16.55
C ALA A 117 -8.38 0.94 15.56
N LEU A 118 -9.61 0.76 16.02
CA LEU A 118 -10.82 0.92 15.19
C LEU A 118 -10.97 2.34 14.64
N ALA A 119 -10.64 3.38 15.41
CA ALA A 119 -10.65 4.76 14.93
C ALA A 119 -9.61 4.98 13.80
N SER A 120 -8.42 4.43 13.96
CA SER A 120 -7.34 4.52 12.96
C SER A 120 -7.73 3.79 11.67
N TYR A 121 -8.29 2.59 11.75
CA TYR A 121 -8.78 1.86 10.58
C TYR A 121 -9.89 2.61 9.84
N LYS A 122 -10.83 3.25 10.55
CA LYS A 122 -11.87 4.09 9.93
C LYS A 122 -11.29 5.32 9.22
N LEU A 123 -10.20 5.88 9.72
CA LEU A 123 -9.49 6.96 9.03
C LEU A 123 -8.77 6.46 7.78
N ALA A 124 -8.11 5.30 7.86
CA ALA A 124 -7.52 4.65 6.69
C ALA A 124 -8.57 4.38 5.60
N GLU A 125 -9.75 3.90 5.98
CA GLU A 125 -10.91 3.69 5.09
C GLU A 125 -11.37 4.99 4.44
N ARG A 126 -11.56 6.06 5.22
CA ARG A 126 -11.96 7.39 4.69
C ARG A 126 -10.94 7.99 3.74
N MET A 127 -9.67 7.61 3.89
CA MET A 127 -8.57 8.00 3.02
C MET A 127 -8.30 6.97 1.92
N GLU A 128 -9.27 6.08 1.66
CA GLU A 128 -9.26 5.14 0.54
C GLU A 128 -8.07 4.16 0.56
N TYR A 129 -7.66 3.69 1.75
CA TYR A 129 -6.69 2.61 1.85
C TYR A 129 -7.14 1.40 1.03
N ALA A 130 -6.23 0.88 0.20
CA ALA A 130 -6.48 -0.27 -0.65
C ALA A 130 -5.51 -1.43 -0.32
N PRO A 131 -6.00 -2.69 -0.29
CA PRO A 131 -7.38 -3.07 -0.53
C PRO A 131 -8.27 -2.84 0.70
N PHE A 132 -9.49 -2.33 0.46
CA PHE A 132 -10.50 -2.07 1.50
C PHE A 132 -10.81 -3.30 2.37
N SER A 133 -10.79 -4.48 1.77
CA SER A 133 -11.05 -5.75 2.44
C SER A 133 -10.06 -6.06 3.59
N ASN A 134 -8.82 -5.57 3.52
CA ASN A 134 -7.85 -5.75 4.60
C ASN A 134 -8.21 -4.91 5.83
N ILE A 135 -8.75 -3.71 5.65
CA ILE A 135 -9.22 -2.88 6.76
C ILE A 135 -10.35 -3.59 7.50
N LEU A 136 -11.35 -4.08 6.76
CA LEU A 136 -12.48 -4.82 7.32
C LEU A 136 -12.02 -6.05 8.10
N TYR A 137 -11.04 -6.79 7.56
CA TYR A 137 -10.46 -7.94 8.24
C TYR A 137 -9.74 -7.56 9.54
N GLN A 138 -8.92 -6.50 9.54
CA GLN A 138 -8.26 -6.03 10.76
C GLN A 138 -9.26 -5.54 11.81
N MET A 139 -10.34 -4.87 11.38
CA MET A 139 -11.43 -4.48 12.27
C MET A 139 -12.12 -5.70 12.87
N ALA A 140 -12.34 -6.77 12.10
CA ALA A 140 -12.92 -8.02 12.60
C ALA A 140 -12.09 -8.62 13.75
N GLY A 141 -10.76 -8.76 13.56
CA GLY A 141 -9.85 -9.20 14.60
C GLY A 141 -9.87 -8.29 15.83
N THR A 142 -9.92 -6.98 15.62
CA THR A 142 -9.98 -5.99 16.71
C THR A 142 -11.28 -6.09 17.52
N PHE A 143 -12.42 -6.27 16.86
CA PHE A 143 -13.71 -6.50 17.55
C PHE A 143 -13.69 -7.82 18.34
N ALA A 144 -13.13 -8.89 17.78
CA ALA A 144 -13.00 -10.18 18.46
C ALA A 144 -12.13 -10.07 19.72
N LEU A 145 -11.00 -9.36 19.65
CA LEU A 145 -10.12 -9.08 20.79
C LEU A 145 -10.77 -8.18 21.84
N LYS A 146 -11.63 -7.25 21.43
CA LYS A 146 -12.45 -6.41 22.31
C LYS A 146 -13.60 -7.18 22.97
N GLY A 147 -13.96 -8.35 22.44
CA GLY A 147 -15.07 -9.19 22.91
C GLY A 147 -16.42 -8.93 22.24
N ASP A 148 -16.46 -8.06 21.22
CA ASP A 148 -17.65 -7.77 20.43
C ASP A 148 -17.75 -8.77 19.27
N LEU A 149 -18.20 -9.98 19.59
CA LEU A 149 -18.15 -11.13 18.68
C LEU A 149 -19.14 -11.00 17.52
N GLU A 150 -20.26 -10.31 17.73
CA GLU A 150 -21.25 -10.01 16.70
C GLU A 150 -20.68 -9.05 15.65
N MET A 151 -20.01 -7.96 16.08
CA MET A 151 -19.36 -7.05 15.15
C MET A 151 -18.16 -7.71 14.46
N ALA A 152 -17.42 -8.56 15.16
CA ALA A 152 -16.33 -9.34 14.57
C ALA A 152 -16.84 -10.21 13.41
N ALA A 153 -17.87 -11.03 13.64
CA ALA A 153 -18.46 -11.88 12.61
C ALA A 153 -18.98 -11.08 11.41
N ARG A 154 -19.66 -9.95 11.67
CA ARG A 154 -20.13 -9.06 10.61
C ARG A 154 -18.99 -8.52 9.75
N HIS A 155 -17.87 -8.13 10.36
CA HIS A 155 -16.71 -7.62 9.62
C HIS A 155 -15.95 -8.72 8.87
N ILE A 156 -15.97 -9.98 9.35
CA ILE A 156 -15.50 -11.13 8.55
C ILE A 156 -16.33 -11.26 7.26
N GLU A 157 -17.65 -11.24 7.38
CA GLU A 157 -18.56 -11.34 6.24
C GLU A 157 -18.29 -10.20 5.23
N TYR A 158 -18.21 -8.95 5.71
CA TYR A 158 -17.88 -7.81 4.86
C TYR A 158 -16.51 -7.93 4.22
N ALA A 159 -15.49 -8.36 4.97
CA ALA A 159 -14.14 -8.52 4.43
C ALA A 159 -14.15 -9.50 3.26
N LEU A 160 -14.82 -10.65 3.40
CA LEU A 160 -14.96 -11.65 2.33
C LEU A 160 -15.70 -11.10 1.11
N GLN A 161 -16.82 -10.40 1.31
CA GLN A 161 -17.58 -9.77 0.23
C GLN A 161 -16.79 -8.66 -0.48
N ALA A 162 -15.95 -7.94 0.26
CA ALA A 162 -15.02 -6.94 -0.28
C ALA A 162 -13.76 -7.57 -0.92
N GLY A 163 -13.59 -8.88 -0.83
CA GLY A 163 -12.53 -9.64 -1.50
C GLY A 163 -11.40 -10.13 -0.61
N PHE A 164 -11.45 -10.05 0.71
CA PHE A 164 -10.46 -10.73 1.55
C PHE A 164 -10.65 -12.24 1.39
N THR A 165 -9.72 -12.91 0.72
CA THR A 165 -9.91 -14.31 0.30
C THR A 165 -8.89 -15.28 0.89
N ASP A 166 -8.02 -14.81 1.79
CA ASP A 166 -7.09 -15.66 2.54
C ASP A 166 -7.80 -16.36 3.72
N LEU A 167 -8.62 -17.37 3.39
CA LEU A 167 -9.33 -18.18 4.38
C LEU A 167 -8.38 -18.91 5.33
N ASN A 168 -7.18 -19.27 4.87
CA ASN A 168 -6.19 -19.93 5.71
C ASN A 168 -5.72 -18.98 6.83
N LYS A 169 -5.46 -17.71 6.50
CA LYS A 169 -5.20 -16.67 7.50
C LYS A 169 -6.38 -16.53 8.45
N MET A 170 -7.61 -16.36 7.96
CA MET A 170 -8.79 -16.23 8.84
C MET A 170 -8.93 -17.38 9.85
N ASN A 171 -8.74 -18.63 9.39
CA ASN A 171 -8.88 -19.81 10.24
C ASN A 171 -7.77 -19.94 11.29
N THR A 172 -6.55 -19.50 10.96
CA THR A 172 -5.37 -19.63 11.82
C THR A 172 -5.08 -18.38 12.66
N ASP A 173 -5.73 -17.26 12.37
CA ASP A 173 -5.54 -16.00 13.09
C ASP A 173 -6.02 -16.11 14.53
N LYS A 174 -5.12 -15.81 15.47
CA LYS A 174 -5.36 -15.88 16.91
C LYS A 174 -6.24 -14.74 17.40
N ASP A 175 -6.29 -13.62 16.69
CA ASP A 175 -7.15 -12.50 17.06
C ASP A 175 -8.64 -12.89 17.00
N LEU A 176 -8.97 -13.88 16.16
CA LEU A 176 -10.32 -14.41 15.98
C LEU A 176 -10.63 -15.61 16.90
N ASP A 177 -9.72 -16.01 17.79
CA ASP A 177 -9.90 -17.20 18.62
C ASP A 177 -11.14 -17.11 19.53
N SER A 178 -11.42 -15.94 20.11
CA SER A 178 -12.62 -15.73 20.94
C SER A 178 -13.90 -15.97 20.14
N LEU A 179 -13.96 -15.47 18.90
CA LEU A 179 -15.09 -15.68 17.99
C LEU A 179 -15.20 -17.16 17.60
N LYS A 180 -14.11 -17.78 17.12
CA LYS A 180 -14.09 -19.18 16.67
C LYS A 180 -14.44 -20.17 17.79
N LYS A 181 -13.99 -19.92 19.03
CA LYS A 181 -14.18 -20.84 20.16
C LYS A 181 -15.49 -20.60 20.91
N ASN A 182 -15.87 -19.34 21.13
CA ASN A 182 -17.01 -19.00 22.01
C ASN A 182 -18.32 -18.77 21.24
N ARG A 183 -18.24 -18.53 19.92
CA ARG A 183 -19.36 -18.23 19.02
C ARG A 183 -19.11 -18.82 17.63
N GLU A 184 -18.72 -20.10 17.57
CA GLU A 184 -18.36 -20.80 16.34
C GLU A 184 -19.44 -20.67 15.23
N TYR A 185 -20.72 -20.71 15.60
CA TYR A 185 -21.82 -20.55 14.65
C TYR A 185 -21.79 -19.19 13.93
N LEU A 186 -21.47 -18.09 14.63
CA LEU A 186 -21.35 -16.77 14.02
C LEU A 186 -20.19 -16.72 13.03
N PHE A 187 -19.06 -17.34 13.37
CA PHE A 187 -17.92 -17.45 12.48
C PHE A 187 -18.28 -18.22 11.21
N ASN A 188 -18.87 -19.42 11.35
CA ASN A 188 -19.23 -20.28 10.24
C ASN A 188 -20.28 -19.63 9.33
N ASP A 189 -21.27 -18.94 9.89
CA ASP A 189 -22.28 -18.19 9.12
C ASP A 189 -21.66 -17.02 8.37
N ALA A 190 -20.74 -16.26 8.99
CA ALA A 190 -20.03 -15.17 8.34
C ALA A 190 -19.18 -15.66 7.15
N ILE A 191 -18.46 -16.78 7.31
CA ILE A 191 -17.71 -17.41 6.20
C ILE A 191 -18.67 -17.84 5.09
N LYS A 192 -19.74 -18.57 5.43
CA LYS A 192 -20.73 -19.07 4.47
C LYS A 192 -21.37 -17.93 3.67
N ASN A 193 -21.82 -16.87 4.35
CA ASN A 193 -22.44 -15.72 3.71
C ASN A 193 -21.42 -14.90 2.91
N GLY A 194 -20.23 -14.68 3.47
CA GLY A 194 -19.16 -13.88 2.86
C GLY A 194 -18.58 -14.51 1.59
N THR A 195 -18.53 -15.84 1.53
CA THR A 195 -18.07 -16.61 0.37
C THR A 195 -19.16 -16.95 -0.63
N ARG A 196 -20.41 -16.51 -0.41
CA ARG A 196 -21.52 -16.84 -1.31
C ARG A 196 -21.24 -16.29 -2.71
N GLY A 197 -21.20 -17.18 -3.70
CA GLY A 197 -20.87 -16.84 -5.09
C GLY A 197 -19.36 -16.78 -5.39
N MET A 198 -18.51 -17.01 -4.40
CA MET A 198 -17.06 -17.09 -4.56
C MET A 198 -16.68 -18.46 -5.14
N SER A 199 -16.05 -18.49 -6.33
CA SER A 199 -15.70 -19.76 -6.99
C SER A 199 -14.57 -20.49 -6.25
N ASN A 200 -13.43 -19.82 -6.05
CA ASN A 200 -12.28 -20.35 -5.32
C ASN A 200 -11.52 -19.20 -4.62
N PRO A 201 -11.58 -19.11 -3.28
CA PRO A 201 -10.90 -18.07 -2.51
C PRO A 201 -9.38 -18.02 -2.73
N GLU A 202 -8.70 -19.18 -2.79
CA GLU A 202 -7.23 -19.19 -2.96
C GLU A 202 -6.82 -18.62 -4.32
N THR A 203 -7.55 -18.98 -5.39
CA THR A 203 -7.33 -18.42 -6.73
C THR A 203 -7.61 -16.92 -6.76
N LEU A 204 -8.64 -16.45 -6.06
CA LEU A 204 -8.96 -15.02 -5.98
C LEU A 204 -7.88 -14.22 -5.25
N PHE A 205 -7.31 -14.75 -4.18
CA PHE A 205 -6.22 -14.08 -3.45
C PHE A 205 -4.99 -13.88 -4.35
N TRP A 206 -4.64 -14.92 -5.11
CA TRP A 206 -3.61 -14.84 -6.14
C TRP A 206 -3.93 -13.78 -7.20
N LEU A 207 -5.16 -13.77 -7.74
CA LEU A 207 -5.58 -12.79 -8.74
C LEU A 207 -5.52 -11.34 -8.22
N GLN A 208 -5.83 -11.12 -6.94
CA GLN A 208 -5.77 -9.81 -6.31
C GLN A 208 -4.35 -9.29 -6.13
N PHE A 209 -3.40 -10.18 -5.84
CA PHE A 209 -1.99 -9.83 -5.80
C PHE A 209 -1.48 -9.54 -7.20
N LYS A 210 -1.71 -10.46 -8.15
CA LYS A 210 -1.21 -10.36 -9.53
C LYS A 210 -1.70 -9.09 -10.23
N LYS A 211 -2.96 -8.70 -10.07
CA LYS A 211 -3.53 -7.52 -10.76
C LYS A 211 -2.90 -6.18 -10.37
N GLN A 212 -2.15 -6.11 -9.27
CA GLN A 212 -1.45 -4.89 -8.84
C GLN A 212 -0.22 -4.59 -9.72
N PHE A 213 0.27 -5.58 -10.47
CA PHE A 213 1.43 -5.43 -11.33
C PHE A 213 1.00 -4.93 -12.72
N PRO A 214 1.33 -3.67 -13.10
CA PRO A 214 0.96 -3.16 -14.40
C PRO A 214 1.67 -3.91 -15.53
N LEU A 215 1.07 -3.89 -16.71
CA LEU A 215 1.76 -4.32 -17.92
C LEU A 215 2.72 -3.21 -18.37
N PRO A 216 3.98 -3.54 -18.72
CA PRO A 216 4.91 -2.55 -19.26
C PRO A 216 4.47 -2.09 -20.64
N ALA A 217 4.56 -0.78 -20.89
CA ALA A 217 4.34 -0.19 -22.20
C ALA A 217 5.57 -0.42 -23.10
N TYR A 218 5.69 -1.62 -23.67
CA TYR A 218 6.85 -2.03 -24.45
C TYR A 218 7.11 -1.11 -25.68
N PRO A 219 8.38 -0.80 -26.01
CA PRO A 219 9.57 -1.04 -25.20
C PRO A 219 9.70 -0.02 -24.05
N VAL A 220 10.11 -0.46 -22.87
CA VAL A 220 10.34 0.41 -21.71
C VAL A 220 11.66 0.07 -21.03
N THR A 221 12.33 1.10 -20.49
CA THR A 221 13.49 0.91 -19.62
C THR A 221 13.10 1.23 -18.17
N LEU A 222 13.16 0.24 -17.29
CA LEU A 222 13.07 0.46 -15.85
C LEU A 222 14.46 0.75 -15.32
N LYS A 223 14.63 1.93 -14.72
CA LYS A 223 15.91 2.42 -14.22
C LYS A 223 16.17 1.92 -12.80
N GLY A 224 17.42 1.58 -12.49
CA GLY A 224 17.81 1.14 -11.14
C GLY A 224 17.84 2.28 -10.11
N ASP A 225 18.02 3.53 -10.55
CA ASP A 225 17.90 4.75 -9.76
C ASP A 225 16.47 5.34 -9.80
N ILE A 226 15.46 4.52 -10.11
CA ILE A 226 14.07 4.97 -10.10
C ILE A 226 13.64 5.43 -8.71
N ASP A 227 12.97 6.59 -8.67
CA ASP A 227 12.26 7.05 -7.49
C ASP A 227 11.14 6.06 -7.13
N GLN A 228 11.08 5.63 -5.88
CA GLN A 228 10.08 4.67 -5.41
C GLN A 228 8.64 5.14 -5.66
N GLU A 229 8.39 6.46 -5.67
CA GLU A 229 7.07 7.02 -5.94
C GLU A 229 6.59 6.77 -7.38
N LYS A 230 7.52 6.45 -8.31
CA LYS A 230 7.21 6.10 -9.70
C LYS A 230 6.92 4.61 -9.90
N LEU A 231 7.11 3.79 -8.87
CA LEU A 231 6.70 2.39 -8.89
C LEU A 231 5.19 2.28 -8.68
N ALA A 232 4.60 1.14 -9.01
CA ALA A 232 3.15 0.95 -9.00
C ALA A 232 2.54 0.81 -7.58
N GLY A 233 3.31 1.16 -6.54
CA GLY A 233 2.89 1.19 -5.15
C GLY A 233 3.60 0.16 -4.26
N PHE A 234 3.49 0.38 -2.96
CA PHE A 234 4.01 -0.50 -1.92
C PHE A 234 3.25 -1.84 -1.90
N ILE A 235 3.98 -2.94 -1.78
CA ILE A 235 3.41 -4.27 -1.60
C ILE A 235 3.11 -4.46 -0.12
N SER A 236 1.82 -4.56 0.22
CA SER A 236 1.39 -4.84 1.59
C SER A 236 1.98 -6.16 2.11
N TYR A 237 2.38 -6.17 3.39
CA TYR A 237 2.77 -7.39 4.11
C TYR A 237 1.66 -8.44 4.16
N ASP A 238 0.41 -8.08 3.88
CA ASP A 238 -0.67 -9.05 3.71
C ASP A 238 -0.41 -10.02 2.54
N PHE A 239 0.47 -9.65 1.59
CA PHE A 239 0.91 -10.51 0.48
C PHE A 239 2.24 -11.24 0.74
N GLU A 240 2.71 -11.33 2.00
CA GLU A 240 3.99 -11.99 2.35
C GLU A 240 4.11 -13.46 1.89
N ARG A 241 2.98 -14.12 1.63
CA ARG A 241 2.94 -15.47 1.03
C ARG A 241 3.61 -15.48 -0.35
N PHE A 242 3.43 -14.42 -1.13
CA PHE A 242 3.96 -14.27 -2.49
C PHE A 242 5.32 -13.54 -2.52
N ILE A 243 5.70 -12.88 -1.43
CA ILE A 243 7.00 -12.21 -1.24
C ILE A 243 7.77 -12.91 -0.10
N PRO A 244 8.49 -14.02 -0.36
CA PRO A 244 9.21 -14.79 0.66
C PRO A 244 10.18 -13.95 1.51
N GLU A 245 10.75 -12.90 0.92
CA GLU A 245 11.70 -12.00 1.55
C GLU A 245 11.12 -11.31 2.80
N MET A 246 9.81 -10.98 2.78
CA MET A 246 9.12 -10.38 3.92
C MET A 246 9.09 -11.30 5.15
N ARG A 247 9.08 -12.63 4.94
CA ARG A 247 9.06 -13.62 6.03
C ARG A 247 10.45 -13.85 6.62
N ASN A 248 11.48 -13.86 5.77
CA ASN A 248 12.86 -14.07 6.19
C ASN A 248 13.43 -12.86 6.94
N ALA A 249 12.99 -11.65 6.61
CA ALA A 249 13.40 -10.41 7.29
C ALA A 249 13.04 -10.40 8.79
N ARG A 250 12.07 -11.21 9.25
CA ARG A 250 11.72 -11.32 10.69
C ARG A 250 12.85 -11.90 11.55
N PHE A 251 13.90 -12.48 10.95
CA PHE A 251 15.01 -13.15 11.64
C PHE A 251 16.40 -12.60 11.27
N SER A 252 16.49 -11.59 10.39
CA SER A 252 17.75 -10.96 10.00
C SER A 252 17.96 -9.61 10.71
N ARG A 253 19.23 -9.22 10.92
CA ARG A 253 19.61 -7.87 11.37
C ARG A 253 19.44 -6.80 10.28
N ASP A 254 19.19 -7.20 9.03
CA ASP A 254 18.99 -6.32 7.86
C ASP A 254 17.53 -5.88 7.72
N VAL A 255 17.04 -5.24 8.76
CA VAL A 255 15.65 -4.87 8.90
C VAL A 255 15.46 -3.41 8.47
N GLY A 256 14.86 -3.24 7.29
CA GLY A 256 14.62 -1.91 6.70
C GLY A 256 14.23 -1.90 5.22
N GLN A 257 13.82 -3.05 4.67
CA GLN A 257 13.49 -3.19 3.25
C GLN A 257 11.97 -3.17 3.05
N SER A 258 11.51 -2.46 2.03
CA SER A 258 10.13 -2.54 1.53
C SER A 258 10.10 -2.96 0.08
N TYR A 259 8.97 -3.54 -0.32
CA TYR A 259 8.80 -4.07 -1.66
C TYR A 259 7.75 -3.27 -2.40
N TYR A 260 7.95 -3.05 -3.69
CA TYR A 260 7.09 -2.23 -4.53
C TYR A 260 6.78 -2.96 -5.84
N TYR A 261 5.53 -2.85 -6.30
CA TYR A 261 5.11 -3.40 -7.57
C TYR A 261 5.86 -2.72 -8.72
N ALA A 262 6.49 -3.50 -9.61
CA ALA A 262 7.10 -2.98 -10.83
C ALA A 262 6.28 -3.36 -12.07
N TYR A 263 6.38 -4.60 -12.56
CA TYR A 263 5.70 -5.00 -13.80
C TYR A 263 5.32 -6.49 -13.84
N THR A 264 4.28 -6.81 -14.61
CA THR A 264 4.06 -8.16 -15.14
C THR A 264 4.95 -8.36 -16.36
N ILE A 265 5.95 -9.23 -16.26
CA ILE A 265 6.93 -9.50 -17.32
C ILE A 265 6.37 -10.43 -18.40
N GLY A 266 5.46 -11.33 -18.02
CA GLY A 266 4.78 -12.21 -18.98
C GLY A 266 3.78 -13.13 -18.30
N GLU A 267 2.77 -13.55 -19.05
CA GLU A 267 1.80 -14.55 -18.60
C GLU A 267 1.47 -15.51 -19.75
N ASN A 268 1.39 -16.80 -19.43
CA ASN A 268 0.94 -17.86 -20.31
C ASN A 268 0.10 -18.89 -19.50
N GLU A 269 -0.34 -19.97 -20.15
CA GLU A 269 -1.18 -21.00 -19.52
C GLU A 269 -0.55 -21.69 -18.29
N ASN A 270 0.79 -21.70 -18.19
CA ASN A 270 1.52 -22.42 -17.15
C ASN A 270 2.09 -21.50 -16.07
N CYS A 271 2.37 -20.24 -16.39
CA CYS A 271 3.04 -19.33 -15.46
C CYS A 271 2.73 -17.85 -15.67
N THR A 272 2.88 -17.09 -14.57
CA THR A 272 2.97 -15.63 -14.56
C THR A 272 4.34 -15.23 -14.01
N ALA A 273 5.07 -14.39 -14.73
CA ALA A 273 6.34 -13.80 -14.28
C ALA A 273 6.11 -12.34 -13.85
N LEU A 274 6.47 -12.04 -12.61
CA LEU A 274 6.27 -10.75 -11.96
C LEU A 274 7.63 -10.17 -11.53
N LEU A 275 7.77 -8.87 -11.69
CA LEU A 275 8.92 -8.09 -11.29
C LEU A 275 8.50 -7.11 -10.19
N TYR A 276 9.25 -7.08 -9.10
CA TYR A 276 9.09 -6.11 -8.02
C TYR A 276 10.44 -5.55 -7.58
N ALA A 277 10.42 -4.36 -6.99
CA ALA A 277 11.61 -3.71 -6.46
C ALA A 277 11.66 -3.86 -4.94
N GLU A 278 12.87 -4.02 -4.41
CA GLU A 278 13.25 -3.87 -3.03
C GLU A 278 13.91 -2.50 -2.85
N VAL A 279 13.46 -1.80 -1.82
CA VAL A 279 13.90 -0.45 -1.47
C VAL A 279 14.35 -0.44 -0.02
N SER A 280 15.60 0.00 0.19
CA SER A 280 16.18 0.14 1.52
C SER A 280 15.96 1.53 2.08
N HIS A 281 15.44 1.59 3.30
CA HIS A 281 15.07 2.85 3.95
C HIS A 281 16.17 3.47 4.80
N TYR A 282 17.25 2.72 5.10
CA TYR A 282 18.30 3.18 6.01
C TYR A 282 19.62 3.52 5.32
N VAL A 283 19.70 3.29 4.02
CA VAL A 283 20.96 3.36 3.27
C VAL A 283 21.06 4.69 2.50
N GLY A 284 19.93 5.25 2.07
CA GLY A 284 19.81 6.59 1.48
C GLY A 284 19.15 6.62 0.11
N ASP A 285 18.67 7.80 -0.29
CA ASP A 285 17.81 7.98 -1.47
C ASP A 285 18.45 7.52 -2.78
N PHE A 286 19.77 7.70 -2.90
CA PHE A 286 20.56 7.37 -4.08
C PHE A 286 21.04 5.92 -4.11
N MET A 287 20.69 5.09 -3.12
CA MET A 287 20.94 3.66 -3.20
C MET A 287 20.13 3.07 -4.38
N PRO A 288 20.78 2.34 -5.31
CA PRO A 288 20.10 1.69 -6.41
C PRO A 288 19.07 0.68 -5.90
N LYS A 289 17.87 0.70 -6.49
CA LYS A 289 16.81 -0.24 -6.17
C LYS A 289 17.20 -1.62 -6.67
N LYS A 290 16.86 -2.65 -5.88
CA LYS A 290 17.15 -4.05 -6.22
C LYS A 290 15.88 -4.68 -6.78
N PHE A 291 15.96 -5.34 -7.92
CA PHE A 291 14.83 -5.94 -8.60
C PHE A 291 14.83 -7.45 -8.42
N ILE A 292 13.66 -7.98 -8.13
CA ILE A 292 13.43 -9.41 -7.98
C ILE A 292 12.43 -9.85 -9.03
N LEU A 293 12.84 -10.82 -9.83
CA LEU A 293 12.00 -11.54 -10.78
C LEU A 293 11.52 -12.83 -10.13
N ALA A 294 10.21 -13.05 -10.10
CA ALA A 294 9.61 -14.27 -9.59
C ALA A 294 8.55 -14.79 -10.57
N SER A 295 8.53 -16.11 -10.77
CA SER A 295 7.51 -16.78 -11.57
C SER A 295 6.62 -17.65 -10.68
N PHE A 296 5.34 -17.71 -11.03
CA PHE A 296 4.31 -18.41 -10.27
C PHE A 296 3.44 -19.25 -11.19
N ASP A 297 2.87 -20.34 -10.68
CA ASP A 297 1.86 -21.12 -11.37
C ASP A 297 0.48 -20.42 -11.35
N SER A 298 -0.52 -21.03 -11.97
CA SER A 298 -1.89 -20.49 -12.06
C SER A 298 -2.59 -20.32 -10.70
N LYS A 299 -2.03 -20.87 -9.61
CA LYS A 299 -2.55 -20.77 -8.24
C LYS A 299 -1.67 -19.86 -7.36
N GLY A 300 -0.67 -19.20 -7.93
CA GLY A 300 0.25 -18.32 -7.20
C GLY A 300 1.32 -19.07 -6.40
N LYS A 301 1.59 -20.35 -6.71
CA LYS A 301 2.73 -21.07 -6.13
C LYS A 301 4.01 -20.67 -6.84
N LEU A 302 5.03 -20.29 -6.08
CA LEU A 302 6.34 -19.92 -6.62
C LEU A 302 6.97 -21.10 -7.41
N ILE A 303 7.39 -20.83 -8.65
CA ILE A 303 8.08 -21.76 -9.55
C ILE A 303 9.59 -21.53 -9.53
N ASP A 304 9.99 -20.26 -9.66
CA ASP A 304 11.38 -19.82 -9.69
C ASP A 304 11.51 -18.35 -9.27
N LYS A 305 12.70 -17.95 -8.84
CA LYS A 305 12.99 -16.59 -8.39
C LYS A 305 14.46 -16.22 -8.57
N LYS A 306 14.72 -14.99 -9.02
CA LYS A 306 16.07 -14.41 -9.11
C LYS A 306 16.07 -12.94 -8.68
N ARG A 307 17.02 -12.58 -7.81
CA ARG A 307 17.49 -11.19 -7.65
C ARG A 307 18.36 -10.87 -8.86
N ILE A 308 18.10 -9.73 -9.49
CA ILE A 308 18.77 -9.40 -10.75
C ILE A 308 20.19 -8.91 -10.48
N GLU A 309 20.48 -8.32 -9.33
CA GLU A 309 21.78 -7.66 -9.04
C GLU A 309 22.82 -8.59 -8.39
N GLN A 310 22.54 -9.88 -8.19
CA GLN A 310 23.44 -10.79 -7.46
C GLN A 310 24.48 -11.45 -8.37
N PHE A 311 25.27 -10.66 -9.08
CA PHE A 311 26.41 -11.18 -9.86
C PHE A 311 27.74 -11.12 -9.11
N GLY A 312 27.79 -10.38 -7.99
CA GLY A 312 28.95 -10.29 -7.12
C GLY A 312 30.17 -9.66 -7.81
N LEU A 313 29.94 -8.75 -8.77
CA LEU A 313 31.04 -8.07 -9.47
C LEU A 313 31.49 -6.84 -8.68
N VAL A 314 30.55 -6.09 -8.10
CA VAL A 314 30.81 -4.94 -7.20
C VAL A 314 29.71 -4.87 -6.14
N GLU A 315 29.99 -4.30 -4.96
CA GLU A 315 28.95 -3.93 -4.01
C GLU A 315 28.05 -2.82 -4.60
N ASP A 316 26.74 -2.95 -4.43
CA ASP A 316 25.73 -1.97 -4.83
C ASP A 316 25.65 -1.58 -6.32
N GLU A 317 25.75 -2.58 -7.20
CA GLU A 317 25.48 -2.44 -8.63
C GLU A 317 24.10 -1.80 -8.91
N LEU A 318 24.08 -0.88 -9.88
CA LEU A 318 22.85 -0.34 -10.47
C LEU A 318 22.47 -1.17 -11.69
N VAL A 319 21.20 -1.53 -11.79
CA VAL A 319 20.68 -2.30 -12.93
C VAL A 319 19.59 -1.54 -13.67
N ASP A 320 19.81 -1.27 -14.97
CA ASP A 320 18.75 -0.84 -15.88
C ASP A 320 18.16 -2.07 -16.59
N LEU A 321 16.83 -2.24 -16.52
CA LEU A 321 16.12 -3.32 -17.21
C LEU A 321 15.48 -2.80 -18.48
N GLN A 322 15.89 -3.36 -19.63
CA GLN A 322 15.32 -3.07 -20.93
C GLN A 322 14.27 -4.14 -21.27
N LEU A 323 13.01 -3.79 -21.05
CA LEU A 323 11.86 -4.62 -21.31
C LEU A 323 11.41 -4.40 -22.76
N GLY A 324 11.57 -5.41 -23.61
CA GLY A 324 11.25 -5.31 -25.04
C GLY A 324 10.06 -6.15 -25.48
N LYS A 325 9.84 -7.30 -24.84
CA LYS A 325 8.73 -8.22 -25.10
C LYS A 325 8.45 -9.09 -23.88
N PRO A 326 7.30 -9.79 -23.82
CA PRO A 326 7.02 -10.71 -22.74
C PRO A 326 8.08 -11.80 -22.59
N PHE A 327 8.34 -12.20 -21.35
CA PHE A 327 9.25 -13.29 -20.95
C PHE A 327 10.74 -13.16 -21.34
N GLU A 328 11.15 -12.07 -22.00
CA GLU A 328 12.55 -11.81 -22.31
C GLU A 328 12.90 -10.34 -22.10
N PHE A 329 14.01 -10.08 -21.43
CA PHE A 329 14.51 -8.73 -21.22
C PHE A 329 16.03 -8.72 -21.06
N THR A 330 16.61 -7.52 -21.09
CA THR A 330 18.04 -7.33 -20.89
C THR A 330 18.28 -6.54 -19.61
N ALA A 331 19.21 -6.98 -18.77
CA ALA A 331 19.69 -6.25 -17.60
C ALA A 331 21.09 -5.67 -17.92
N LYS A 332 21.24 -4.37 -17.78
CA LYS A 332 22.52 -3.67 -17.91
C LYS A 332 23.01 -3.26 -16.53
N LEU A 333 24.18 -3.75 -16.15
CA LEU A 333 24.77 -3.54 -14.84
C LEU A 333 25.81 -2.43 -14.93
N TYR A 334 25.79 -1.54 -13.94
CA TYR A 334 26.71 -0.42 -13.87
C TYR A 334 27.38 -0.35 -12.51
N GLU A 335 28.66 -0.01 -12.55
CA GLU A 335 29.41 0.56 -11.43
C GLU A 335 29.13 2.06 -11.39
N MET A 336 28.83 2.56 -10.20
CA MET A 336 28.38 3.93 -10.00
C MET A 336 29.50 4.77 -9.40
N GLU A 337 29.73 5.95 -9.97
CA GLU A 337 30.56 6.98 -9.36
C GLU A 337 29.62 8.02 -8.74
N TYR A 338 29.75 8.24 -7.43
CA TYR A 338 28.95 9.20 -6.68
C TYR A 338 29.68 10.56 -6.58
N GLU A 339 28.92 11.63 -6.31
CA GLU A 339 29.49 12.98 -6.13
C GLU A 339 30.43 13.06 -4.92
N LYS A 340 30.18 12.24 -3.89
CA LYS A 340 30.97 12.12 -2.66
C LYS A 340 31.37 10.66 -2.39
N PRO A 341 32.46 10.40 -1.66
CA PRO A 341 32.89 9.05 -1.29
C PRO A 341 31.81 8.28 -0.51
N LEU A 342 31.52 7.04 -0.91
CA LEU A 342 30.48 6.24 -0.25
C LEU A 342 30.87 5.84 1.18
N GLU A 343 32.15 5.62 1.44
CA GLU A 343 32.66 5.21 2.75
C GLU A 343 32.45 6.28 3.82
N GLU A 344 32.38 7.56 3.42
CA GLU A 344 32.26 8.71 4.32
C GLU A 344 30.81 9.23 4.35
N ASP A 345 30.18 9.40 3.19
CA ASP A 345 28.89 10.09 3.05
C ASP A 345 27.70 9.14 2.84
N GLY A 346 27.94 7.86 2.51
CA GLY A 346 26.89 6.92 2.13
C GLY A 346 26.06 7.41 0.93
N TYR A 347 24.77 7.07 0.91
CA TYR A 347 23.86 7.37 -0.22
C TYR A 347 22.89 8.52 0.05
N TRP A 348 23.00 9.21 1.20
CA TRP A 348 22.13 10.33 1.57
C TRP A 348 22.59 11.61 0.90
N ASP A 349 21.70 12.22 0.10
CA ASP A 349 21.99 13.43 -0.67
C ASP A 349 23.30 13.34 -1.49
N ASN A 350 23.71 12.11 -1.85
CA ASN A 350 24.92 11.82 -2.60
C ASN A 350 24.53 11.34 -4.00
N LYS A 351 24.48 12.28 -4.95
CA LYS A 351 23.99 11.97 -6.29
C LYS A 351 24.96 11.07 -7.05
N ILE A 352 24.40 10.28 -7.94
CA ILE A 352 25.16 9.59 -8.97
C ILE A 352 25.75 10.64 -9.92
N LYS A 353 27.08 10.71 -9.98
CA LYS A 353 27.84 11.58 -10.88
C LYS A 353 28.05 10.94 -12.25
N ASN A 354 28.40 9.65 -12.27
CA ASN A 354 28.63 8.91 -13.50
C ASN A 354 28.32 7.41 -13.31
N LYS A 355 28.22 6.67 -14.41
CA LYS A 355 28.08 5.21 -14.38
C LYS A 355 28.85 4.51 -15.49
N LYS A 356 29.52 3.43 -15.14
CA LYS A 356 30.34 2.61 -16.04
C LYS A 356 29.65 1.26 -16.27
N LEU A 357 29.36 0.92 -17.52
CA LEU A 357 28.77 -0.37 -17.87
C LEU A 357 29.75 -1.50 -17.55
N LEU A 358 29.31 -2.47 -16.75
CA LEU A 358 30.09 -3.64 -16.36
C LEU A 358 29.77 -4.85 -17.21
N ALA A 359 28.47 -5.12 -17.38
CA ALA A 359 27.98 -6.32 -18.04
C ALA A 359 26.57 -6.14 -18.57
N VAL A 360 26.23 -6.97 -19.54
CA VAL A 360 24.89 -7.08 -20.10
C VAL A 360 24.44 -8.53 -20.00
N TYR A 361 23.29 -8.77 -19.39
CA TYR A 361 22.69 -10.09 -19.26
C TYR A 361 21.35 -10.13 -19.98
N ARG A 362 21.14 -11.16 -20.79
CA ARG A 362 19.83 -11.47 -21.35
C ARG A 362 19.13 -12.47 -20.45
N TYR A 363 17.94 -12.11 -19.98
CA TYR A 363 17.06 -12.99 -19.22
C TYR A 363 15.99 -13.58 -20.12
N LYS A 364 15.68 -14.85 -19.89
CA LYS A 364 14.57 -15.58 -20.51
C LYS A 364 13.83 -16.39 -19.47
N ILE A 365 12.51 -16.36 -19.55
CA ILE A 365 11.62 -17.21 -18.78
C ILE A 365 11.00 -18.23 -19.75
N ASP A 366 11.18 -19.52 -19.48
CA ASP A 366 10.62 -20.56 -20.34
C ASP A 366 9.10 -20.72 -20.16
N ASN A 367 8.49 -21.58 -20.98
CA ASN A 367 7.05 -21.83 -20.92
C ASN A 367 6.56 -22.48 -19.62
N LYS A 368 7.46 -22.97 -18.76
CA LYS A 368 7.18 -23.52 -17.43
C LYS A 368 7.52 -22.54 -16.32
N GLY A 369 7.94 -21.32 -16.64
CA GLY A 369 8.31 -20.29 -15.68
C GLY A 369 9.73 -20.41 -15.14
N LYS A 370 10.60 -21.26 -15.67
CA LYS A 370 12.01 -21.31 -15.22
C LYS A 370 12.80 -20.14 -15.76
N ILE A 371 13.54 -19.49 -14.87
CA ILE A 371 14.32 -18.29 -15.17
C ILE A 371 15.74 -18.72 -15.54
N SER A 372 16.17 -18.30 -16.72
CA SER A 372 17.53 -18.47 -17.20
C SER A 372 18.10 -17.12 -17.63
N PHE A 373 19.42 -16.99 -17.58
CA PHE A 373 20.11 -15.82 -18.09
C PHE A 373 21.46 -16.21 -18.68
N ASN A 374 21.93 -15.42 -19.62
CA ASN A 374 23.26 -15.53 -20.18
C ASN A 374 23.91 -14.15 -20.28
N GLN A 375 25.21 -14.09 -20.00
CA GLN A 375 25.98 -12.87 -20.17
C GLN A 375 26.25 -12.67 -21.67
N GLU A 376 25.88 -11.52 -22.21
CA GLU A 376 26.13 -11.16 -23.62
C GLU A 376 27.48 -10.45 -23.79
N SER A 377 27.87 -9.64 -22.81
CA SER A 377 29.16 -8.94 -22.81
C SER A 377 29.65 -8.65 -21.39
N LYS A 378 30.98 -8.61 -21.24
CA LYS A 378 31.69 -8.10 -20.07
C LYS A 378 32.59 -6.97 -20.55
N THR A 379 32.52 -5.81 -19.92
CA THR A 379 33.58 -4.81 -20.06
C THR A 379 34.70 -5.24 -19.13
N ASP A 380 35.94 -5.35 -19.61
CA ASP A 380 37.08 -5.77 -18.78
C ASP A 380 37.18 -4.90 -17.52
N LEU A 381 36.72 -5.44 -16.40
CA LEU A 381 36.97 -4.89 -15.08
C LEU A 381 38.39 -5.31 -14.73
N ALA A 382 39.32 -4.36 -14.80
CA ALA A 382 40.61 -4.52 -14.14
C ALA A 382 40.31 -4.83 -12.67
N VAL A 383 40.59 -6.07 -12.27
CA VAL A 383 40.61 -6.51 -10.87
C VAL A 383 41.49 -5.51 -10.13
N LYS A 384 40.92 -4.76 -9.19
CA LYS A 384 41.68 -3.96 -8.23
C LYS A 384 41.58 -4.61 -6.86
#